data_AF-A0A3D9HWN7-F1
#
_entry.id   AF-A0A3D9HWN7-F1
#
_cell.length_a   1.000
_cell.length_b   1.000
_cell.length_c   1.000
_cell.angle_alpha   90.00
_cell.angle_beta   90.00
_cell.angle_gamma   90.00
#
_symmetry.space_group_name_H-M   'P 1'
#
loop_
_entity.id
_entity.type
_entity.pdbx_description
1 polymer ?
#
loop_
_entity_poly.entity_id
_entity_poly.type
_entity_poly.pdbx_seq_one_letter_code
_entity_poly.pdbx_strand_id
1 'polypeptide(L)'
;MEEITANINWLAVGIGAAIAYLLGWLWYSPVLFLDRWLDGIGKKKEEAAAPPAIAMMIQAGGTFLLAWLVGITAASNSLFTCLLVVAMVMALMASGGLYAQKKVTAILIEIGYVAVMAAIMIAAQALL
;
A
#
# COMPACT_ATOMS: atom_id res chain seq x y z
N MET A 1 22.61 9.91 5.19
CA MET A 1 21.72 9.46 6.27
C MET A 1 20.71 10.54 6.63
N GLU A 2 21.14 11.80 6.83
CA GLU A 2 20.24 12.91 7.18
C GLU A 2 19.09 13.12 6.18
N GLU A 3 19.35 13.00 4.88
CA GLU A 3 18.35 13.16 3.81
C GLU A 3 17.07 12.34 4.02
N ILE A 4 17.21 11.12 4.57
CA ILE A 4 16.09 10.21 4.80
C ILE A 4 15.73 10.10 6.28
N THR A 5 16.29 10.90 7.19
CA THR A 5 16.01 10.74 8.64
C THR A 5 15.76 12.05 9.39
N ALA A 6 16.30 13.16 8.89
CA ALA A 6 16.18 14.46 9.53
C ALA A 6 14.80 15.07 9.29
N ASN A 7 14.25 15.73 10.32
CA ASN A 7 12.99 16.46 10.28
C ASN A 7 11.75 15.61 9.92
N ILE A 8 11.84 14.28 10.02
CA ILE A 8 10.71 13.38 9.79
C ILE A 8 9.92 13.19 11.08
N ASN A 9 8.60 13.28 11.00
CA ASN A 9 7.72 12.86 12.09
C ASN A 9 7.63 11.32 12.13
N TRP A 10 8.50 10.70 12.91
CA TRP A 10 8.55 9.23 13.08
C TRP A 10 7.30 8.64 13.72
N LEU A 11 6.59 9.41 14.55
CA LEU A 11 5.32 8.99 15.12
C LEU A 11 4.25 8.88 14.02
N ALA A 12 4.15 9.88 13.14
CA ALA A 12 3.26 9.85 11.99
C ALA A 12 3.61 8.74 10.99
N VAL A 13 4.91 8.46 10.77
CA VAL A 13 5.36 7.33 9.95
C VAL A 13 4.91 6.00 10.56
N GLY A 14 5.16 5.78 11.86
CA GLY A 14 4.81 4.54 12.55
C GLY A 14 3.30 4.30 12.59
N ILE A 15 2.53 5.31 12.99
CA ILE A 15 1.06 5.23 13.07
C ILE A 15 0.46 5.07 11.67
N GLY A 16 0.91 5.86 10.70
CA GLY A 16 0.45 5.78 9.31
C GLY A 16 0.71 4.40 8.70
N ALA A 17 1.91 3.84 8.91
CA ALA A 17 2.25 2.49 8.46
C ALA A 17 1.37 1.42 9.13
N ALA A 18 1.17 1.50 10.45
CA ALA A 18 0.37 0.52 11.18
C ALA A 18 -1.09 0.52 10.72
N ILE A 19 -1.72 1.70 10.62
CA ILE A 19 -3.13 1.81 10.18
C ILE A 19 -3.26 1.36 8.72
N ALA A 20 -2.36 1.81 7.84
CA ALA A 20 -2.38 1.43 6.43
C ALA A 20 -2.18 -0.08 6.24
N TYR A 21 -1.32 -0.72 7.04
CA TYR A 21 -1.11 -2.17 6.99
C TYR A 21 -2.35 -2.93 7.48
N LEU A 22 -2.93 -2.51 8.61
CA LEU A 22 -4.14 -3.14 9.17
C LEU A 22 -5.37 -2.96 8.27
N LEU A 23 -5.43 -1.88 7.48
CA LEU A 23 -6.45 -1.72 6.45
C LEU A 23 -6.49 -2.91 5.50
N GLY A 24 -5.35 -3.57 5.23
CA GLY A 24 -5.30 -4.75 4.37
C GLY A 24 -6.24 -5.86 4.82
N TRP A 25 -6.44 -6.04 6.13
CA TRP A 25 -7.38 -7.03 6.65
C TRP A 25 -8.83 -6.70 6.28
N LEU A 26 -9.20 -5.42 6.32
CA LEU A 26 -10.52 -4.97 5.91
C LEU A 26 -10.67 -5.00 4.38
N TRP A 27 -9.66 -4.53 3.66
CA TRP A 27 -9.63 -4.43 2.20
C TRP A 27 -9.81 -5.80 1.52
N TYR A 28 -9.08 -6.80 2.01
CA TYR A 28 -9.14 -8.19 1.55
C TYR A 28 -10.04 -9.07 2.44
N SER A 29 -11.04 -8.47 3.10
CA SER A 29 -12.09 -9.23 3.80
C SER A 29 -13.22 -9.64 2.85
N PRO A 30 -14.04 -10.66 3.21
CA PRO A 30 -15.26 -11.01 2.47
C PRO A 30 -16.26 -9.85 2.32
N VAL A 31 -16.18 -8.83 3.18
CA VAL A 31 -17.08 -7.68 3.19
C VAL A 31 -16.75 -6.68 2.08
N LEU A 32 -15.46 -6.53 1.74
CA LEU A 32 -15.00 -5.59 0.71
C LEU A 32 -14.67 -6.31 -0.59
N PHE A 33 -13.39 -6.62 -0.81
CA PHE A 33 -12.89 -6.97 -2.14
C PHE A 33 -12.39 -8.40 -2.29
N LEU A 34 -12.42 -9.23 -1.23
CA LEU A 34 -11.84 -10.58 -1.27
C LEU A 34 -12.33 -11.41 -2.46
N ASP A 35 -13.64 -11.51 -2.64
CA ASP A 35 -14.25 -12.40 -3.64
C ASP A 35 -13.91 -11.95 -5.07
N ARG A 36 -13.97 -10.63 -5.32
CA ARG A 36 -13.63 -10.03 -6.61
C ARG A 36 -12.14 -10.11 -6.92
N TRP A 37 -11.30 -9.99 -5.89
CA TRP A 37 -9.86 -10.13 -6.01
C TRP A 37 -9.47 -11.58 -6.32
N LEU A 38 -10.01 -12.56 -5.57
CA LEU A 38 -9.79 -13.98 -5.79
C LEU A 38 -10.19 -14.42 -7.22
N ASP A 39 -11.39 -14.04 -7.66
CA ASP A 39 -11.84 -14.29 -9.04
C ASP A 39 -10.92 -13.61 -10.07
N GLY A 40 -10.44 -12.39 -9.77
CA GLY A 40 -9.55 -11.66 -10.66
C GLY A 40 -8.13 -12.21 -10.74
N ILE A 41 -7.68 -12.98 -9.75
CA ILE A 41 -6.40 -13.71 -9.79
C ILE A 41 -6.58 -15.20 -10.13
N GLY A 42 -7.79 -15.64 -10.45
CA GLY A 42 -8.09 -17.02 -10.84
C GLY A 42 -7.99 -18.05 -9.71
N LYS A 43 -8.15 -17.63 -8.45
CA LYS A 43 -8.14 -18.52 -7.27
C LYS A 43 -9.53 -18.69 -6.68
N LYS A 44 -9.80 -19.84 -6.10
CA LYS A 44 -11.02 -20.08 -5.32
C LYS A 44 -10.81 -19.76 -3.83
N LYS A 45 -11.89 -19.53 -3.09
CA LYS A 45 -11.83 -19.30 -1.63
C LYS A 45 -11.25 -20.50 -0.89
N GLU A 46 -11.53 -21.70 -1.35
CA GLU A 46 -11.02 -22.94 -0.74
C GLU A 46 -9.49 -23.09 -0.95
N GLU A 47 -8.93 -22.39 -1.93
CA GLU A 47 -7.49 -22.36 -2.23
C GLU A 47 -6.78 -21.18 -1.54
N ALA A 48 -7.52 -20.30 -0.87
CA ALA A 48 -6.98 -19.23 -0.05
C ALA A 48 -6.44 -19.81 1.27
N ALA A 49 -5.31 -20.52 1.18
CA ALA A 49 -4.51 -20.87 2.34
C ALA A 49 -4.11 -19.60 3.10
N ALA A 50 -3.75 -19.77 4.38
CA ALA A 50 -3.18 -18.69 5.18
C ALA A 50 -2.10 -17.94 4.37
N PRO A 51 -2.11 -16.59 4.33
CA PRO A 51 -1.15 -15.84 3.54
C PRO A 51 0.27 -16.27 3.91
N PRO A 52 1.17 -16.51 2.92
CA PRO A 52 2.54 -16.88 3.22
C PRO A 52 3.17 -15.84 4.15
N ALA A 53 3.75 -16.28 5.27
CA ALA A 53 4.34 -15.38 6.27
C ALA A 53 5.36 -14.40 5.64
N ILE A 54 6.12 -14.87 4.64
CA ILE A 54 7.05 -14.04 3.87
C ILE A 54 6.34 -12.91 3.12
N ALA A 55 5.18 -13.19 2.49
CA ALA A 55 4.42 -12.16 1.79
C ALA A 55 3.90 -11.09 2.77
N MET A 56 3.45 -11.50 3.96
CA MET A 56 3.01 -10.56 5.00
C MET A 56 4.15 -9.68 5.52
N MET A 57 5.35 -10.25 5.69
CA MET A 57 6.55 -9.50 6.10
C MET A 57 6.99 -8.51 5.01
N ILE A 58 7.01 -8.93 3.75
CA ILE A 58 7.32 -8.05 2.62
C ILE A 58 6.30 -6.92 2.53
N GLN A 59 5.00 -7.22 2.70
CA GLN A 59 3.95 -6.22 2.71
C GLN A 59 4.13 -5.22 3.85
N ALA A 60 4.41 -5.68 5.07
CA ALA A 60 4.65 -4.80 6.22
C ALA A 60 5.87 -3.89 5.98
N GLY A 61 6.97 -4.47 5.49
CA GLY A 61 8.17 -3.71 5.13
C GLY A 61 7.90 -2.69 4.03
N GLY A 62 7.21 -3.08 2.96
CA GLY A 62 6.83 -2.17 1.87
C GLY A 62 5.91 -1.04 2.32
N THR A 63 4.92 -1.33 3.17
CA THR A 63 4.03 -0.31 3.77
C THR A 63 4.81 0.65 4.65
N PHE A 64 5.76 0.17 5.46
CA PHE A 64 6.63 1.02 6.25
C PHE A 64 7.53 1.91 5.38
N LEU A 65 8.14 1.36 4.33
CA LEU A 65 8.97 2.13 3.39
C LEU A 65 8.15 3.21 2.67
N LEU A 66 6.92 2.91 2.27
CA LEU A 66 6.02 3.91 1.69
C LEU A 66 5.68 5.01 2.70
N ALA A 67 5.35 4.66 3.94
CA ALA A 67 5.07 5.64 5.00
C ALA A 67 6.29 6.52 5.29
N TRP A 68 7.49 5.93 5.27
CA TRP A 68 8.74 6.66 5.42
C TRP A 68 8.95 7.64 4.26
N LEU A 69 8.77 7.20 3.02
CA LEU A 69 8.84 8.09 1.85
C LEU A 69 7.84 9.27 1.95
N VAL A 70 6.60 8.98 2.39
CA VAL A 70 5.60 10.02 2.66
C VAL A 70 6.09 10.98 3.74
N GLY A 71 6.72 10.48 4.81
CA GLY A 71 7.35 11.31 5.84
C GLY A 71 8.48 12.21 5.32
N ILE A 72 9.36 11.68 4.45
CA ILE A 72 10.43 12.46 3.81
C ILE A 72 9.83 13.61 2.98
N THR A 73 8.86 13.28 2.13
CA THR A 73 8.23 14.26 1.23
C THR A 73 7.35 15.26 1.97
N ALA A 74 6.77 14.90 3.12
CA ALA A 74 6.07 15.82 4.00
C ALA A 74 7.05 16.81 4.65
N ALA A 75 8.19 16.33 5.17
CA ALA A 75 9.22 17.16 5.79
C ALA A 75 9.84 18.17 4.80
N SER A 76 9.94 17.80 3.52
CA SER A 76 10.45 18.66 2.44
C SER A 76 9.36 19.46 1.69
N ASN A 77 8.11 19.44 2.18
CA ASN A 77 6.95 20.08 1.53
C ASN A 77 6.78 19.74 0.03
N SER A 78 7.09 18.49 -0.33
CA SER A 78 7.15 17.98 -1.71
C SER A 78 5.99 17.02 -2.02
N LEU A 79 4.75 17.45 -1.74
CA LEU A 79 3.56 16.61 -1.90
C LEU A 79 3.38 16.07 -3.32
N PHE A 80 3.65 16.88 -4.35
CA PHE A 80 3.55 16.42 -5.74
C PHE A 80 4.54 15.31 -6.08
N THR A 81 5.74 15.34 -5.48
CA THR A 81 6.72 14.25 -5.60
C THR A 81 6.17 12.96 -4.98
N CYS A 82 5.54 13.07 -3.79
CA CYS A 82 4.87 11.92 -3.17
C CYS A 82 3.80 11.32 -4.08
N LEU A 83 2.92 12.16 -4.63
CA LEU A 83 1.84 11.72 -5.53
C LEU A 83 2.38 11.06 -6.81
N LEU A 84 3.46 11.61 -7.38
CA LEU A 84 4.12 11.05 -8.55
C LEU A 84 4.71 9.66 -8.24
N VAL A 85 5.36 9.48 -7.08
CA VAL A 85 5.89 8.18 -6.69
C VAL A 85 4.77 7.17 -6.44
N VAL A 86 3.67 7.57 -5.80
CA VAL A 86 2.50 6.69 -5.61
C VAL A 86 1.91 6.28 -6.97
N ALA A 87 1.77 7.23 -7.91
CA ALA A 87 1.34 6.94 -9.27
C ALA A 87 2.29 5.98 -10.00
N MET A 88 3.60 6.16 -9.84
CA MET A 88 4.61 5.26 -10.38
C MET A 88 4.48 3.84 -9.81
N VAL A 89 4.34 3.68 -8.49
CA VAL A 89 4.16 2.36 -7.85
C VAL A 89 2.89 1.68 -8.37
N MET A 90 1.78 2.42 -8.44
CA MET A 90 0.52 1.90 -9.00
C MET A 90 0.67 1.47 -10.47
N ALA A 91 1.36 2.26 -11.30
CA ALA A 91 1.57 1.93 -12.71
C ALA A 91 2.42 0.66 -12.89
N LEU A 92 3.49 0.51 -12.10
CA LEU A 92 4.34 -0.69 -12.13
C LEU A 92 3.60 -1.93 -11.64
N MET A 93 2.80 -1.81 -10.57
CA MET A 93 1.94 -2.90 -10.09
C MET A 93 0.87 -3.28 -11.12
N ALA A 94 0.23 -2.30 -11.75
CA ALA A 94 -0.75 -2.55 -12.79
C ALA A 94 -0.12 -3.28 -14.00
N SER A 95 1.06 -2.83 -14.43
CA SER A 95 1.83 -3.49 -15.48
C SER A 95 2.16 -4.94 -15.11
N GLY A 96 2.66 -5.19 -13.89
CA GLY A 96 2.93 -6.54 -13.41
C GLY A 96 1.68 -7.43 -13.38
N GLY A 97 0.54 -6.89 -12.96
CA GLY A 97 -0.75 -7.58 -12.98
C GLY A 97 -1.22 -7.94 -14.39
N LEU A 98 -1.04 -7.02 -15.35
CA LEU A 98 -1.38 -7.26 -16.77
C LEU A 98 -0.47 -8.33 -17.39
N TYR A 99 0.84 -8.29 -17.13
CA TYR A 99 1.76 -9.35 -17.57
C TYR A 99 1.42 -10.70 -16.94
N ALA A 100 0.98 -10.72 -15.69
CA ALA A 100 0.49 -11.91 -15.00
C ALA A 100 -0.92 -12.35 -15.43
N GLN A 101 -1.53 -11.69 -16.42
CA GLN A 101 -2.87 -12.01 -16.96
C GLN A 101 -3.98 -11.97 -15.89
N LYS A 102 -3.84 -11.15 -14.85
CA LYS A 102 -4.91 -10.90 -13.87
C LYS A 102 -6.06 -10.13 -14.54
N LYS A 103 -7.30 -10.34 -14.09
CA LYS A 103 -8.42 -9.49 -14.50
C LYS A 103 -8.17 -8.05 -14.02
N VAL A 104 -8.61 -7.08 -14.82
CA VAL A 104 -8.52 -5.64 -14.49
C VAL A 104 -9.13 -5.33 -13.13
N THR A 105 -10.18 -6.04 -12.72
CA THR A 105 -10.79 -5.91 -11.38
C THR A 105 -9.81 -6.17 -10.25
N ALA A 106 -9.02 -7.26 -10.30
CA ALA A 106 -8.00 -7.54 -9.29
C ALA A 106 -6.90 -6.48 -9.30
N ILE A 107 -6.48 -6.03 -10.48
CA ILE A 107 -5.46 -5.00 -10.62
C ILE A 107 -5.93 -3.68 -9.97
N LEU A 108 -7.16 -3.26 -10.24
CA LEU A 108 -7.74 -2.05 -9.64
C LEU A 108 -7.86 -2.15 -8.11
N ILE A 109 -8.17 -3.33 -7.58
CA ILE A 109 -8.21 -3.58 -6.12
C ILE A 109 -6.81 -3.45 -5.51
N GLU A 110 -5.78 -4.01 -6.16
CA GLU A 110 -4.39 -4.00 -5.70
C GLU A 110 -3.78 -2.59 -5.73
N ILE A 111 -3.93 -1.86 -6.84
CA ILE A 111 -3.41 -0.49 -6.93
C ILE A 111 -4.24 0.50 -6.11
N GLY A 112 -5.55 0.27 -6.00
CA GLY A 112 -6.45 1.05 -5.15
C GLY A 112 -6.06 0.93 -3.68
N TYR A 113 -5.65 -0.26 -3.23
CA TYR A 113 -5.11 -0.44 -1.89
C TYR A 113 -3.90 0.46 -1.64
N VAL A 114 -2.95 0.53 -2.58
CA VAL A 114 -1.77 1.43 -2.48
C VAL A 114 -2.18 2.89 -2.43
N ALA A 115 -3.15 3.31 -3.25
CA ALA A 115 -3.66 4.68 -3.22
C ALA A 115 -4.23 5.04 -1.84
N VAL A 116 -5.04 4.16 -1.25
CA VAL A 116 -5.63 4.39 0.08
C VAL A 116 -4.58 4.35 1.19
N MET A 117 -3.60 3.44 1.11
CA MET A 117 -2.45 3.44 2.03
C MET A 117 -1.73 4.80 2.01
N ALA A 118 -1.42 5.33 0.82
CA ALA A 118 -0.77 6.63 0.68
C ALA A 118 -1.64 7.76 1.24
N ALA A 119 -2.96 7.74 0.99
CA ALA A 119 -3.88 8.74 1.55
C ALA A 119 -3.89 8.72 3.08
N ILE A 120 -3.90 7.54 3.70
CA ILE A 120 -3.81 7.39 5.16
C ILE A 120 -2.50 7.95 5.69
N MET A 121 -1.38 7.65 5.04
CA MET A 121 -0.06 8.12 5.46
C MET A 121 0.06 9.65 5.35
N ILE A 122 -0.45 10.24 4.26
CA ILE A 122 -0.49 11.69 4.08
C ILE A 122 -1.38 12.33 5.16
N ALA A 123 -2.55 11.75 5.43
CA ALA A 123 -3.42 12.21 6.50
C ALA A 123 -2.75 12.11 7.88
N ALA A 124 -2.00 11.04 8.15
CA ALA A 124 -1.25 10.90 9.40
C ALA A 124 -0.20 12.00 9.56
N GLN A 125 0.52 12.36 8.50
CA GLN A 125 1.48 13.49 8.51
C GLN A 125 0.80 14.85 8.66
N ALA A 126 -0.46 14.99 8.23
CA ALA A 126 -1.21 16.24 8.36
C ALA A 126 -1.83 16.42 9.75
N LEU A 127 -2.08 15.33 10.49
CA LEU A 127 -2.78 15.33 11.79
C LEU A 127 -1.84 15.29 13.00
N LEU A 128 -0.59 14.87 12.83
CA LEU A 128 0.39 14.62 13.90
C LEU A 128 1.64 15.47 13.70
#